data_AF-A0A2A4XIQ5-F1
#
_entry.id   AF-A0A2A4XIQ5-F1
#
_cell.length_a   1.000
_cell.length_b   1.000
_cell.length_c   1.000
_cell.angle_alpha   90.00
_cell.angle_beta   90.00
_cell.angle_gamma   90.00
#
_symmetry.space_group_name_H-M   'P 1'
#
loop_
_entity.id
_entity.type
_entity.pdbx_description
1 polymer ?
#
loop_
_entity_poly.entity_id
_entity_poly.type
_entity_poly.pdbx_seq_one_letter_code
_entity_poly.pdbx_strand_id
1 'polypeptide(L)'
;MVGRNDCAEQKLNNATGDWVDSSRAWDGLYFMNGFAIRDGGKSGAATNGNIRVYDAATQEWVVTFFSTPIYSSSTWRGKMEGEELVLRQPQKAPGTDFDGFSTLTFSNLSAQGFDWTGAWVSEDGSLVFPFWRVQCQKVATSQRFE
;
A
#
# COMPACT_ATOMS: atom_id res chain seq x y z
N MET A 1 4.66 -9.88 2.16
CA MET A 1 5.13 -8.47 2.17
C MET A 1 6.65 -8.33 2.13
N VAL A 2 7.43 -8.93 3.04
CA VAL A 2 8.91 -8.87 2.97
C VAL A 2 9.48 -9.87 1.95
N GLY A 3 10.46 -9.42 1.17
CA GLY A 3 11.03 -10.11 0.01
C GLY A 3 10.70 -9.41 -1.30
N ARG A 4 11.16 -10.00 -2.41
CA ARG A 4 10.82 -9.55 -3.77
C ARG A 4 9.46 -10.10 -4.19
N ASN A 5 8.60 -9.24 -4.71
CA ASN A 5 7.27 -9.60 -5.16
C ASN A 5 6.99 -8.99 -6.54
N ASP A 6 6.31 -9.77 -7.38
CA ASP A 6 5.73 -9.28 -8.63
C ASP A 6 4.23 -9.13 -8.42
N CYS A 7 3.67 -8.00 -8.86
CA CYS A 7 2.29 -7.67 -8.60
C CYS A 7 1.53 -7.28 -9.87
N ALA A 8 0.32 -7.82 -10.00
CA ALA A 8 -0.70 -7.27 -10.88
C ALA A 8 -1.32 -6.05 -10.22
N GLU A 9 -1.49 -4.97 -10.98
CA GLU A 9 -1.99 -3.69 -10.50
C GLU A 9 -3.15 -3.22 -11.38
N GLN A 10 -4.20 -2.69 -10.76
CA GLN A 10 -5.26 -1.96 -11.44
C GLN A 10 -5.44 -0.59 -10.79
N LYS A 11 -5.44 0.47 -11.60
CA LYS A 11 -5.71 1.84 -11.14
C LYS A 11 -6.95 2.38 -11.83
N LEU A 12 -7.79 3.06 -11.08
CA LEU A 12 -8.98 3.70 -11.63
C LEU A 12 -8.56 4.94 -12.44
N ASN A 13 -9.00 5.00 -13.70
CA ASN A 13 -8.90 6.20 -14.50
C ASN A 13 -10.08 7.13 -14.16
N ASN A 14 -9.82 8.20 -13.40
CA ASN A 14 -10.87 9.13 -12.98
C ASN A 14 -11.55 9.88 -14.14
N ALA A 15 -10.95 9.93 -15.33
CA ALA A 15 -11.55 10.59 -16.49
C ALA A 15 -12.55 9.70 -17.23
N THR A 16 -12.30 8.37 -17.27
CA THR A 16 -13.16 7.43 -18.00
C THR A 16 -14.02 6.56 -17.10
N GLY A 17 -13.61 6.36 -15.85
CA GLY A 17 -14.22 5.42 -14.89
C GLY A 17 -13.73 3.98 -15.04
N ASP A 18 -12.80 3.70 -15.96
CA ASP A 18 -12.31 2.35 -16.23
C ASP A 18 -11.13 1.98 -15.32
N TRP A 19 -11.00 0.68 -15.03
CA TRP A 19 -9.81 0.13 -14.41
C TRP A 19 -8.75 -0.13 -15.47
N VAL A 20 -7.55 0.42 -15.25
CA VAL A 20 -6.40 0.24 -16.14
C VAL A 20 -5.43 -0.73 -15.51
N ASP A 21 -5.21 -1.85 -16.20
CA ASP A 21 -4.25 -2.88 -15.81
C ASP A 21 -2.80 -2.41 -16.01
N SER A 22 -1.95 -2.77 -15.06
CA SER A 22 -0.51 -2.57 -15.13
C SER A 22 0.22 -3.64 -14.29
N SER A 23 1.54 -3.62 -14.35
CA SER A 23 2.39 -4.44 -13.50
C SER A 23 3.25 -3.55 -12.61
N ARG A 24 3.50 -3.98 -11.36
CA ARG A 24 4.53 -3.37 -10.52
C ARG A 24 5.42 -4.42 -9.86
N ALA A 25 6.65 -4.02 -9.59
CA ALA A 25 7.50 -4.70 -8.62
C ALA A 25 7.22 -4.15 -7.22
N TRP A 26 7.32 -5.00 -6.20
CA TRP A 26 7.28 -4.61 -4.79
C TRP A 26 8.33 -5.36 -3.99
N ASP A 27 9.37 -4.65 -3.56
CA ASP A 27 10.46 -5.22 -2.77
C ASP A 27 10.36 -4.72 -1.34
N GLY A 28 10.27 -5.65 -0.38
CA GLY A 28 10.28 -5.36 1.05
C GLY A 28 11.54 -5.90 1.72
N LEU A 29 12.19 -5.08 2.55
CA LEU A 29 13.40 -5.42 3.29
C LEU A 29 13.27 -4.97 4.74
N TYR A 30 13.84 -5.74 5.67
CA TYR A 30 14.03 -5.26 7.04
C TYR A 30 14.95 -4.04 7.04
N PHE A 31 14.63 -3.09 7.90
CA PHE A 31 15.29 -1.80 8.02
C PHE A 31 15.43 -1.44 9.51
N MET A 32 16.27 -0.45 9.83
CA MET A 32 16.54 -0.02 11.22
C MET A 32 16.84 -1.20 12.16
N ASN A 33 17.77 -2.08 11.79
CA ASN A 33 18.13 -3.28 12.56
C ASN A 33 16.95 -4.23 12.87
N GLY A 34 15.95 -4.28 11.97
CA GLY A 34 14.79 -5.16 12.10
C GLY A 34 13.58 -4.52 12.78
N PHE A 35 13.69 -3.27 13.26
CA PHE A 35 12.59 -2.53 13.87
C PHE A 35 11.67 -1.84 12.86
N ALA A 36 12.03 -1.86 11.57
CA ALA A 36 11.22 -1.30 10.49
C ALA A 36 11.26 -2.18 9.24
N ILE A 37 10.33 -1.92 8.32
CA ILE A 37 10.35 -2.46 6.97
C ILE A 37 10.47 -1.28 6.01
N ARG A 38 11.46 -1.32 5.12
CA ARG A 38 11.51 -0.46 3.94
C ARG A 38 10.95 -1.26 2.77
N ASP A 39 9.89 -0.78 2.15
CA ASP A 39 9.32 -1.43 0.98
C ASP A 39 8.96 -0.45 -0.13
N GLY A 40 8.73 -0.93 -1.34
CA GLY A 40 8.38 -0.06 -2.46
C GLY A 40 8.69 -0.67 -3.81
N GLY A 41 8.54 0.13 -4.85
CA GLY A 41 8.91 -0.30 -6.20
C GLY A 41 8.41 0.66 -7.27
N LYS A 42 8.53 0.20 -8.51
CA LYS A 42 8.19 0.96 -9.71
C LYS A 42 6.82 0.57 -10.22
N SER A 43 5.99 1.56 -10.55
CA SER A 43 4.70 1.43 -11.24
C SER A 43 4.69 2.43 -12.40
N GLY A 44 4.79 1.90 -13.63
CA GLY A 44 4.97 2.72 -14.83
C GLY A 44 6.23 3.62 -14.75
N ALA A 45 6.07 4.92 -14.96
CA ALA A 45 7.15 5.91 -14.83
C ALA A 45 7.41 6.37 -13.38
N ALA A 46 6.52 6.05 -12.45
CA ALA A 46 6.64 6.45 -11.05
C ALA A 46 7.39 5.38 -10.24
N THR A 47 8.17 5.85 -9.28
CA THR A 47 8.77 4.99 -8.24
C THR A 47 8.32 5.50 -6.89
N ASN A 48 7.96 4.58 -6.00
CA ASN A 48 7.63 4.93 -4.62
C ASN A 48 8.33 4.01 -3.64
N GLY A 49 8.52 4.52 -2.43
CA GLY A 49 9.04 3.79 -1.29
C GLY A 49 8.24 4.12 -0.04
N ASN A 50 8.24 3.21 0.92
CA ASN A 50 7.68 3.40 2.23
C ASN A 50 8.65 2.93 3.30
N ILE A 51 8.47 3.51 4.49
CA ILE A 51 9.05 3.01 5.73
C ILE A 51 7.87 2.68 6.65
N ARG A 52 7.83 1.44 7.13
CA ARG A 52 6.82 0.94 8.06
C ARG A 52 7.45 0.64 9.40
N VAL A 53 6.91 1.21 10.46
CA VAL A 53 7.34 0.98 11.84
C VAL A 53 6.14 0.52 12.63
N TYR A 54 6.29 -0.51 13.46
CA TYR A 54 5.25 -0.91 14.39
C TYR A 54 5.45 -0.19 15.73
N ASP A 55 4.47 0.60 16.13
CA ASP A 55 4.40 1.24 17.44
C ASP A 55 3.76 0.26 18.43
N ALA A 56 4.56 -0.28 19.33
CA ALA A 56 4.10 -1.24 20.33
C ALA A 56 3.16 -0.64 21.39
N ALA A 57 3.21 0.68 21.61
CA ALA A 57 2.37 1.34 22.61
C ALA A 57 0.93 1.52 22.11
N THR A 58 0.77 1.88 20.83
CA THR A 58 -0.56 2.02 20.20
C THR A 58 -1.02 0.74 19.50
N GLN A 59 -0.11 -0.23 19.32
CA GLN A 59 -0.33 -1.44 18.54
C GLN A 59 -0.67 -1.15 17.08
N GLU A 60 -0.05 -0.12 16.50
CA GLU A 60 -0.30 0.33 15.15
C GLU A 60 0.96 0.31 14.30
N TRP A 61 0.79 0.00 13.03
CA TRP A 61 1.75 0.30 11.98
C TRP A 61 1.66 1.78 11.60
N VAL A 62 2.81 2.44 11.57
CA VAL A 62 3.00 3.77 11.01
C VAL A 62 3.74 3.62 9.69
N VAL A 63 3.13 4.06 8.60
CA VAL A 63 3.65 3.88 7.25
C VAL A 63 3.85 5.24 6.59
N THR A 64 5.10 5.64 6.38
CA THR A 64 5.43 6.87 5.67
C THR A 64 5.79 6.56 4.23
N PHE A 65 5.06 7.16 3.29
CA PHE A 65 5.25 7.06 1.84
C PHE A 65 6.16 8.16 1.31
N PHE A 66 6.85 7.85 0.22
CA PHE A 66 7.67 8.74 -0.58
C PHE A 66 7.50 8.40 -2.07
N SER A 67 7.47 9.41 -2.93
CA SER A 67 7.28 9.25 -4.39
C SER A 67 8.26 10.07 -5.23
N THR A 68 8.47 9.62 -6.47
CA THR A 68 9.24 10.29 -7.53
C THR A 68 8.65 9.93 -8.90
N PRO A 69 8.65 10.84 -9.91
CA PRO A 69 9.30 12.16 -9.94
C PRO A 69 8.53 13.27 -9.23
N ILE A 70 7.22 13.13 -9.05
CA ILE A 70 6.45 14.07 -8.23
C ILE A 70 6.77 13.74 -6.78
N TYR A 71 7.47 14.64 -6.10
CA TYR A 71 7.79 14.48 -4.70
C TYR A 71 6.53 14.69 -3.85
N SER A 72 6.07 13.64 -3.19
CA SER A 72 5.08 13.71 -2.14
C SER A 72 5.44 12.79 -0.98
N SER A 73 4.98 13.15 0.21
CA SER A 73 5.08 12.31 1.39
C SER A 73 3.79 12.37 2.19
N SER A 74 3.44 11.25 2.81
CA SER A 74 2.22 11.09 3.59
C SER A 74 2.40 9.94 4.56
N THR A 75 1.64 9.97 5.66
CA THR A 75 1.72 8.96 6.71
C THR A 75 0.36 8.36 6.98
N TRP A 76 0.27 7.04 6.87
CA TRP A 76 -0.88 6.27 7.29
C TRP A 76 -0.60 5.62 8.64
N ARG A 77 -1.64 5.43 9.44
CA ARG A 77 -1.60 4.68 10.69
C ARG A 77 -2.70 3.62 10.70
N GLY A 78 -2.45 2.48 11.31
CA GLY A 78 -3.50 1.51 11.54
C GLY A 78 -2.98 0.14 11.95
N LYS A 79 -3.86 -0.85 11.96
CA LYS A 79 -3.63 -2.13 12.63
C LYS A 79 -4.46 -3.24 11.98
N MET A 80 -4.35 -4.44 12.53
CA MET A 80 -5.20 -5.54 12.09
C MET A 80 -6.66 -5.29 12.51
N GLU A 81 -7.56 -5.41 11.55
CA GLU A 81 -9.01 -5.43 11.72
C GLU A 81 -9.49 -6.80 11.18
N GLY A 82 -9.60 -7.78 12.09
CA GLY A 82 -9.79 -9.18 11.69
C GLY A 82 -8.54 -9.73 11.01
N GLU A 83 -8.68 -10.18 9.76
CA GLU A 83 -7.59 -10.77 8.95
C GLU A 83 -6.92 -9.74 8.02
N GLU A 84 -7.36 -8.49 8.06
CA GLU A 84 -6.87 -7.42 7.20
C GLU A 84 -6.04 -6.40 7.99
N LEU A 85 -4.95 -5.90 7.41
CA LEU A 85 -4.25 -4.72 7.93
C LEU A 85 -4.85 -3.48 7.27
N VAL A 86 -5.53 -2.65 8.06
CA VAL A 86 -6.18 -1.43 7.57
C VAL A 86 -5.40 -0.22 8.06
N LEU A 87 -4.94 0.61 7.13
CA LEU A 87 -4.17 1.82 7.39
C LEU A 87 -4.96 3.04 6.89
N ARG A 88 -5.10 4.07 7.71
CA ARG A 88 -5.86 5.28 7.39
C ARG A 88 -4.97 6.52 7.48
N GLN A 89 -5.19 7.44 6.55
CA GLN A 89 -4.66 8.80 6.57
C GLN A 89 -5.86 9.75 6.42
N PRO A 90 -6.10 10.67 7.37
CA PRO A 90 -7.13 11.69 7.21
C PRO A 90 -6.94 12.48 5.91
N GLN A 91 -7.97 12.55 5.08
CA GLN A 91 -7.93 13.22 3.78
C GLN A 91 -9.34 13.61 3.32
N LYS A 92 -9.47 14.82 2.77
CA LYS A 92 -10.70 15.23 2.07
C LYS A 92 -10.94 14.36 0.83
N ALA A 93 -12.21 14.14 0.49
CA ALA A 93 -12.60 13.49 -0.76
C ALA A 93 -12.09 14.33 -1.96
N PRO A 94 -11.54 13.69 -3.01
CA PRO A 94 -10.98 14.41 -4.15
C PRO A 94 -11.96 15.42 -4.76
N GLY A 95 -11.55 16.69 -4.86
CA GLY A 95 -12.35 17.76 -5.45
C GLY A 95 -13.49 18.29 -4.57
N THR A 96 -13.52 17.95 -3.27
CA THR A 96 -14.57 18.37 -2.34
C THR A 96 -13.99 18.73 -0.96
N ASP A 97 -14.82 19.31 -0.09
CA ASP A 97 -14.49 19.59 1.31
C ASP A 97 -14.99 18.50 2.29
N PHE A 98 -15.47 17.36 1.78
CA PHE A 98 -15.95 16.26 2.63
C PHE A 98 -14.79 15.53 3.31
N ASP A 99 -14.87 15.38 4.63
CA ASP A 99 -13.89 14.65 5.43
C ASP A 99 -14.01 13.13 5.26
N GLY A 100 -12.86 12.47 5.42
CA GLY A 100 -12.73 11.03 5.33
C GLY A 100 -11.28 10.59 5.39
N PHE A 101 -11.00 9.43 4.81
CA PHE A 101 -9.71 8.77 4.92
C PHE A 101 -9.24 8.21 3.58
N SER A 102 -7.98 8.49 3.24
CA SER A 102 -7.24 7.63 2.32
C SER A 102 -6.90 6.34 3.07
N THR A 103 -7.51 5.24 2.64
CA THR A 103 -7.44 3.94 3.31
C THR A 103 -6.68 2.96 2.43
N LEU A 104 -5.68 2.30 3.02
CA LEU A 104 -4.98 1.17 2.43
C LEU A 104 -5.35 -0.08 3.22
N THR A 105 -5.94 -1.06 2.56
CA THR A 105 -6.30 -2.35 3.17
C THR A 105 -5.44 -3.43 2.57
N PHE A 106 -4.68 -4.14 3.39
CA PHE A 106 -3.92 -5.31 2.99
C PHE A 106 -4.65 -6.57 3.45
N SER A 107 -4.87 -7.50 2.55
CA SER A 107 -5.59 -8.76 2.78
C SER A 107 -4.82 -9.93 2.20
N ASN A 108 -5.32 -11.16 2.42
CA ASN A 108 -4.67 -12.39 1.96
C ASN A 108 -3.18 -12.47 2.35
N LEU A 109 -2.86 -11.97 3.56
CA LEU A 109 -1.50 -11.82 4.04
C LEU A 109 -0.87 -13.19 4.32
N SER A 110 0.16 -13.54 3.55
CA SER A 110 0.90 -14.77 3.74
C SER A 110 2.39 -14.60 3.47
N ALA A 111 3.16 -15.67 3.73
CA ALA A 111 4.56 -15.73 3.34
C ALA A 111 4.75 -15.71 1.81
N GLN A 112 3.72 -16.10 1.05
CA GLN A 112 3.76 -16.26 -0.40
C GLN A 112 3.23 -15.04 -1.16
N GLY A 113 2.50 -14.15 -0.51
CA GLY A 113 1.87 -13.03 -1.19
C GLY A 113 0.99 -12.20 -0.28
N PHE A 114 0.37 -11.20 -0.87
CA PHE A 114 -0.61 -10.33 -0.23
C PHE A 114 -1.34 -9.55 -1.31
N ASP A 115 -2.57 -9.17 -1.00
CA ASP A 115 -3.33 -8.23 -1.80
C ASP A 115 -3.39 -6.90 -1.06
N TRP A 116 -3.55 -5.80 -1.80
CA TRP A 116 -3.93 -4.55 -1.17
C TRP A 116 -4.79 -3.67 -2.07
N THR A 117 -5.64 -2.88 -1.42
CA THR A 117 -6.52 -1.91 -2.08
C THR A 117 -6.30 -0.52 -1.51
N GLY A 118 -6.44 0.48 -2.36
CA GLY A 118 -6.49 1.89 -1.99
C GLY A 118 -7.88 2.44 -2.26
N ALA A 119 -8.48 3.08 -1.25
CA ALA A 119 -9.80 3.68 -1.36
C ALA A 119 -9.88 4.98 -0.56
N TRP A 120 -10.72 5.92 -1.00
CA TRP A 120 -11.22 6.94 -0.10
C TRP A 120 -12.44 6.40 0.64
N VAL A 121 -12.52 6.60 1.94
CA VAL A 121 -13.60 6.11 2.81
C VAL A 121 -14.14 7.27 3.64
N SER A 122 -15.46 7.44 3.72
CA SER A 122 -16.08 8.47 4.56
C SER A 122 -15.85 8.21 6.05
N GLU A 123 -15.99 9.23 6.90
CA GLU A 123 -15.76 9.10 8.35
C GLU A 123 -16.64 8.04 9.02
N ASP A 124 -17.87 7.88 8.54
CA ASP A 124 -18.84 6.88 9.00
C ASP A 124 -18.69 5.50 8.31
N GLY A 125 -17.77 5.39 7.34
CA GLY A 125 -17.53 4.19 6.55
C GLY A 125 -18.64 3.83 5.55
N SER A 126 -19.66 4.67 5.37
CA SER A 126 -20.80 4.37 4.50
C SER A 126 -20.48 4.51 3.00
N LEU A 127 -19.52 5.37 2.65
CA LEU A 127 -19.08 5.60 1.28
C LEU A 127 -17.65 5.11 1.10
N VAL A 128 -17.44 4.28 0.07
CA VAL A 128 -16.13 3.74 -0.30
C VAL A 128 -15.90 3.96 -1.79
N PHE A 129 -14.84 4.71 -2.12
CA PHE A 129 -14.41 4.97 -3.48
C PHE A 129 -13.04 4.34 -3.73
N PRO A 130 -12.98 3.10 -4.25
CA PRO A 130 -11.72 2.44 -4.54
C PRO A 130 -11.04 3.08 -5.74
N PHE A 131 -9.72 3.30 -5.66
CA PHE A 131 -8.92 3.87 -6.74
C PHE A 131 -7.71 3.00 -7.11
N TRP A 132 -7.38 1.99 -6.32
CA TRP A 132 -6.23 1.11 -6.55
C TRP A 132 -6.52 -0.31 -6.07
N ARG A 133 -6.13 -1.31 -6.86
CA ARG A 133 -6.13 -2.73 -6.49
C ARG A 133 -4.81 -3.35 -6.90
N VAL A 134 -4.22 -4.16 -6.03
CA VAL A 134 -2.95 -4.82 -6.29
C VAL A 134 -2.97 -6.22 -5.70
N GLN A 135 -2.45 -7.17 -6.46
CA GLN A 135 -2.26 -8.55 -6.02
C GLN A 135 -0.79 -8.91 -6.20
N CYS A 136 -0.10 -9.22 -5.11
CA CYS A 136 1.33 -9.46 -5.10
C CYS A 136 1.64 -10.91 -4.77
N GLN A 137 2.53 -11.51 -5.57
CA GLN A 137 3.08 -12.84 -5.33
C GLN A 137 4.58 -12.75 -5.14
N LYS A 138 5.09 -13.52 -4.18
CA LYS A 138 6.52 -13.58 -3.89
C LYS A 138 7.23 -14.28 -5.04
N VAL A 139 8.30 -13.66 -5.52
CA VAL A 139 9.13 -14.27 -6.55
C VAL A 139 9.89 -15.43 -5.91
N ALA A 140 9.63 -16.64 -6.38
CA ALA A 140 10.39 -17.82 -5.98
C ALA A 140 11.88 -17.52 -6.23
N THR A 141 12.70 -17.67 -5.20
CA THR A 141 14.14 -17.50 -5.38
C THR A 141 14.62 -18.65 -6.25
N SER A 142 14.84 -18.42 -7.55
CA SER A 142 15.65 -19.34 -8.33
C SER A 142 16.99 -19.41 -7.61
N GLN A 143 17.38 -20.60 -7.15
CA GLN A 143 18.73 -20.84 -6.64
C GLN A 143 19.70 -20.26 -7.67
N ARG A 144 20.38 -19.17 -7.31
CA ARG A 144 21.58 -18.80 -8.03
C ARG A 144 22.53 -19.96 -7.75
N PHE A 145 22.80 -20.76 -8.78
CA PHE A 145 23.99 -21.59 -8.79
C PHE A 145 25.19 -20.65 -8.54
N GLU A 146 26.07 -21.13 -7.67
CA GLU A 146 27.27 -20.47 -7.13
C GLU A 146 28.11 -19.72 -8.18
#